data_AF-A0A3S9YMC7-F1
#
_entry.id   AF-A0A3S9YMC7-F1
#
_cell.length_a   1.000
_cell.length_b   1.000
_cell.length_c   1.000
_cell.angle_alpha   90.00
_cell.angle_beta   90.00
_cell.angle_gamma   90.00
#
_symmetry.space_group_name_H-M   'P 1'
#
loop_
_entity.id
_entity.type
_entity.pdbx_description
1 polymer ?
#
loop_
_entity_poly.entity_id
_entity_poly.type
_entity_poly.pdbx_seq_one_letter_code
_entity_poly.pdbx_strand_id
1 'polypeptide(L)'
;MAVTSTENRSSLGGLGGASRCLTGHPQPPPRARSHSVCSFHAMSNNKWHTLSADDENAPAKAGPSRRKVLTLLGGAGLGAAGIAAYAANASAGPAGSAMDATTTGSASTGSTATPQCVLTAEQISGPYYLEDEKVRSNITEGRPGVPLAMTFQVVDTKTCKPLPNAAVDIWHCDAGGVYAGYTAISPDEPYDPSKADENGHVPNTDERTFLRGVQLTDRHGEATFKTIFPGWYYGRTTHIHLKVHYGGEVEGRTYKDGHVAHTGQVFFADEVADAIAKLDPYAKHTGSQRVKLAEDHVARSAGAASLVTLKQVKPGTYSKGLTGSIVLGVDPDATPPEAGSRPPGGGGPSPSLSS
;
A
#
# COMPACT_ATOMS: atom_id res chain seq x y z
N MET A 1 65.00 40.55 -16.78
CA MET A 1 63.78 40.89 -17.52
C MET A 1 62.73 41.26 -16.47
N ALA A 2 62.67 42.49 -15.93
CA ALA A 2 62.16 43.74 -16.53
C ALA A 2 60.69 43.52 -17.00
N VAL A 3 59.62 44.17 -16.54
CA VAL A 3 59.35 45.54 -16.02
C VAL A 3 57.98 45.48 -15.27
N THR A 4 57.87 45.67 -13.94
CA THR A 4 57.36 46.84 -13.15
C THR A 4 56.19 47.66 -13.73
N SER A 5 55.02 47.71 -13.08
CA SER A 5 54.55 48.77 -12.15
C SER A 5 53.49 49.71 -12.77
N THR A 6 52.35 49.92 -12.09
CA THR A 6 52.03 51.21 -11.43
C THR A 6 50.66 51.18 -10.71
N GLU A 7 50.70 51.54 -9.42
CA GLU A 7 49.59 52.06 -8.60
C GLU A 7 49.21 53.49 -9.05
N ASN A 8 48.00 53.99 -8.74
CA ASN A 8 47.88 55.15 -7.86
C ASN A 8 46.47 55.42 -7.28
N ARG A 9 46.53 56.19 -6.19
CA ARG A 9 45.59 56.53 -5.12
C ARG A 9 44.59 57.68 -5.38
N SER A 10 43.50 57.64 -4.59
CA SER A 10 42.88 58.73 -3.78
C SER A 10 42.26 59.99 -4.40
N SER A 11 41.04 60.34 -3.96
CA SER A 11 40.71 61.54 -3.12
C SER A 11 39.38 62.27 -3.45
N LEU A 12 38.47 62.28 -2.47
CA LEU A 12 37.64 63.37 -1.90
C LEU A 12 36.96 64.48 -2.75
N GLY A 13 35.70 64.78 -2.35
CA GLY A 13 35.00 66.09 -2.43
C GLY A 13 33.91 66.16 -3.52
N GLY A 14 32.69 66.67 -3.33
CA GLY A 14 32.00 67.34 -2.23
C GLY A 14 30.66 67.92 -2.75
N LEU A 15 29.64 67.94 -1.87
CA LEU A 15 28.54 68.91 -1.69
C LEU A 15 27.69 69.47 -2.87
N GLY A 16 26.36 69.40 -2.66
CA GLY A 16 25.31 70.28 -3.22
C GLY A 16 24.07 69.48 -3.64
N GLY A 17 22.87 69.55 -3.07
CA GLY A 17 22.22 70.55 -2.22
C GLY A 17 21.12 71.28 -2.99
N ALA A 18 19.87 70.77 -2.99
CA ALA A 18 18.65 71.57 -3.14
C ALA A 18 17.37 70.78 -2.79
N SER A 19 16.79 71.11 -1.63
CA SER A 19 15.42 70.80 -1.22
C SER A 19 14.38 71.58 -2.01
N ARG A 20 13.16 71.04 -2.12
CA ARG A 20 11.90 71.79 -1.89
C ARG A 20 10.76 70.82 -1.52
N CYS A 21 10.27 70.96 -0.29
CA CYS A 21 8.97 70.49 0.17
C CYS A 21 7.93 71.58 -0.07
N LEU A 22 6.70 71.20 -0.44
CA LEU A 22 5.49 71.95 -0.09
C LEU A 22 4.36 70.96 0.24
N THR A 23 3.79 71.17 1.43
CA THR A 23 2.69 70.45 2.07
C THR A 23 1.33 70.97 1.61
N GLY A 24 0.30 70.10 1.62
CA GLY A 24 -1.10 70.54 1.63
C GLY A 24 -2.13 69.43 1.35
N HIS A 25 -2.71 68.87 2.41
CA HIS A 25 -4.02 68.18 2.40
C HIS A 25 -5.08 69.17 2.94
N PRO A 26 -6.39 69.12 2.54
CA PRO A 26 -7.31 68.06 3.01
C PRO A 26 -8.48 67.64 2.08
N GLN A 27 -8.96 66.41 2.33
CA GLN A 27 -10.26 65.71 2.15
C GLN A 27 -11.35 66.10 1.09
N PRO A 28 -12.15 65.12 0.57
CA PRO A 28 -13.13 65.28 -0.52
C PRO A 28 -14.62 65.27 -0.07
N PRO A 29 -15.58 65.55 -0.99
CA PRO A 29 -16.97 65.10 -0.86
C PRO A 29 -17.51 64.25 -2.04
N PRO A 30 -18.71 63.63 -1.91
CA PRO A 30 -19.04 62.32 -2.51
C PRO A 30 -20.15 62.32 -3.58
N ARG A 31 -20.26 61.20 -4.33
CA ARG A 31 -21.49 60.54 -4.89
C ARG A 31 -21.04 59.37 -5.78
N ALA A 32 -21.30 58.10 -5.42
CA ALA A 32 -22.54 57.31 -5.54
C ALA A 32 -22.91 56.87 -6.97
N ARG A 33 -22.73 55.57 -7.28
CA ARG A 33 -23.79 54.65 -7.76
C ARG A 33 -23.27 53.22 -8.04
N SER A 34 -24.08 52.26 -7.57
CA SER A 34 -24.30 50.83 -7.91
C SER A 34 -23.10 49.96 -8.30
N HIS A 35 -22.93 48.74 -7.77
CA HIS A 35 -23.74 47.58 -8.13
C HIS A 35 -23.93 46.57 -6.98
N SER A 36 -25.21 46.27 -6.73
CA SER A 36 -25.84 44.98 -6.41
C SER A 36 -25.09 43.95 -5.56
N VAL A 37 -25.53 43.88 -4.29
CA VAL A 37 -25.48 42.68 -3.46
C VAL A 37 -26.59 41.74 -3.93
N CYS A 38 -26.25 40.50 -4.30
CA CYS A 38 -27.22 39.40 -4.37
C CYS A 38 -26.88 38.39 -3.27
N SER A 39 -27.63 38.45 -2.17
CA SER A 39 -27.90 37.29 -1.34
C SER A 39 -28.81 36.34 -2.12
N PHE A 40 -28.48 35.06 -2.15
CA PHE A 40 -29.46 34.00 -2.42
C PHE A 40 -29.71 33.21 -1.15
N HIS A 41 -31.01 33.08 -0.86
CA HIS A 41 -31.61 32.25 0.17
C HIS A 41 -31.32 30.76 -0.07
N ALA A 42 -31.26 30.03 1.05
CA ALA A 42 -31.19 28.58 1.14
C ALA A 42 -32.45 27.88 0.61
N MET A 43 -32.28 26.63 0.18
CA MET A 43 -33.22 25.51 0.43
C MET A 43 -32.53 24.16 0.16
N SER A 44 -32.42 23.35 1.23
CA SER A 44 -32.71 21.89 1.34
C SER A 44 -32.16 20.93 0.26
N ASN A 45 -31.61 19.74 0.52
CA ASN A 45 -31.36 18.89 1.69
C ASN A 45 -30.47 17.77 1.13
N ASN A 46 -29.40 17.38 1.82
CA ASN A 46 -28.93 15.99 1.77
C ASN A 46 -28.23 15.68 3.09
N LYS A 47 -29.01 15.04 3.97
CA LYS A 47 -28.54 14.42 5.21
C LYS A 47 -27.47 13.37 4.85
N TRP A 48 -26.24 13.61 5.26
CA TRP A 48 -25.35 12.52 5.65
C TRP A 48 -25.34 12.54 7.17
N HIS A 49 -25.79 11.45 7.78
CA HIS A 49 -25.85 11.29 9.21
C HIS A 49 -24.43 11.45 9.80
N THR A 50 -24.20 12.55 10.51
CA THR A 50 -23.19 12.64 11.55
C THR A 50 -23.60 11.74 12.70
N LEU A 51 -22.89 10.63 12.89
CA LEU A 51 -22.82 9.98 14.20
C LEU A 51 -21.60 10.56 14.89
N SER A 52 -21.84 11.57 15.73
CA SER A 52 -21.04 11.77 16.93
C SER A 52 -21.50 10.74 17.95
N ALA A 53 -20.56 10.02 18.54
CA ALA A 53 -20.71 9.37 19.82
C ALA A 53 -19.33 9.33 20.47
N ASP A 54 -19.07 10.34 21.30
CA ASP A 54 -18.22 10.18 22.46
C ASP A 54 -18.89 9.20 23.43
N ASP A 55 -18.03 8.58 24.25
CA ASP A 55 -18.31 7.80 25.45
C ASP A 55 -18.82 6.35 25.23
N GLU A 56 -17.96 5.39 25.56
CA GLU A 56 -18.22 4.33 26.55
C GLU A 56 -16.90 3.59 26.86
N ASN A 57 -16.20 4.09 27.88
CA ASN A 57 -15.24 3.30 28.65
C ASN A 57 -15.99 2.70 29.84
N ALA A 58 -16.27 1.40 29.82
CA ALA A 58 -16.76 0.67 30.99
C ALA A 58 -16.03 -0.68 31.13
N PRO A 59 -15.53 -1.02 32.32
CA PRO A 59 -14.67 -2.19 32.54
C PRO A 59 -15.45 -3.49 32.50
N ALA A 60 -14.89 -4.50 31.82
CA ALA A 60 -15.42 -5.86 31.80
C ALA A 60 -15.43 -6.47 33.22
N LYS A 61 -16.61 -6.83 33.71
CA LYS A 61 -16.79 -7.59 34.95
C LYS A 61 -16.42 -9.06 34.74
N ALA A 62 -15.58 -9.58 35.63
CA ALA A 62 -15.24 -10.99 35.74
C ALA A 62 -16.47 -11.85 36.08
N GLY A 63 -16.62 -12.98 35.37
CA GLY A 63 -17.60 -14.03 35.64
C GLY A 63 -16.92 -15.42 35.66
N PRO A 64 -17.50 -16.43 36.33
CA PRO A 64 -16.72 -17.45 37.02
C PRO A 64 -16.25 -18.64 36.18
N SER A 65 -15.05 -19.09 36.53
CA SER A 65 -14.47 -20.41 36.28
C SER A 65 -15.47 -21.56 36.49
N ARG A 66 -15.51 -22.52 35.56
CA ARG A 66 -16.11 -23.85 35.79
C ARG A 66 -15.14 -24.96 35.45
N ARG A 67 -14.78 -25.69 36.50
CA ARG A 67 -14.05 -26.95 36.53
C ARG A 67 -14.87 -28.11 35.94
N LYS A 68 -14.13 -29.01 35.27
CA LYS A 68 -14.25 -30.49 35.19
C LYS A 68 -15.64 -31.12 35.26
N VAL A 69 -15.99 -31.88 34.21
CA VAL A 69 -16.59 -33.23 34.33
C VAL A 69 -16.01 -34.13 33.22
N LEU A 70 -15.69 -35.35 33.61
CA LEU A 70 -15.08 -36.45 32.86
C LEU A 70 -16.15 -37.56 32.74
N THR A 71 -16.39 -38.14 31.56
CA THR A 71 -16.90 -39.51 31.47
C THR A 71 -16.51 -40.20 30.15
N LEU A 72 -15.88 -41.36 30.29
CA LEU A 72 -15.62 -42.41 29.30
C LEU A 72 -16.90 -43.06 28.78
N LEU A 73 -16.82 -43.61 27.56
CA LEU A 73 -17.32 -44.91 27.04
C LEU A 73 -16.84 -44.92 25.56
N GLY A 74 -16.07 -45.86 24.98
CA GLY A 74 -15.97 -47.31 25.15
C GLY A 74 -16.71 -48.01 24.00
N GLY A 75 -16.01 -48.59 23.02
CA GLY A 75 -16.61 -49.58 22.09
C GLY A 75 -16.06 -49.60 20.65
N ALA A 76 -15.45 -50.73 20.28
CA ALA A 76 -14.85 -51.05 18.98
C ALA A 76 -15.86 -51.59 17.95
N GLY A 77 -15.49 -51.58 16.66
CA GLY A 77 -16.20 -52.31 15.60
C GLY A 77 -15.48 -52.28 14.24
N LEU A 78 -14.84 -53.40 13.90
CA LEU A 78 -14.23 -53.75 12.60
C LEU A 78 -15.31 -54.07 11.53
N GLY A 79 -15.00 -53.87 10.25
CA GLY A 79 -15.76 -54.49 9.14
C GLY A 79 -15.35 -54.02 7.75
N ALA A 80 -14.87 -54.94 6.91
CA ALA A 80 -14.18 -54.70 5.64
C ALA A 80 -15.07 -54.70 4.38
N ALA A 81 -14.51 -54.09 3.32
CA ALA A 81 -14.57 -54.36 1.88
C ALA A 81 -15.74 -55.15 1.23
N GLY A 82 -16.23 -54.61 0.10
CA GLY A 82 -16.99 -55.34 -0.91
C GLY A 82 -17.13 -54.57 -2.22
N ILE A 83 -16.34 -54.95 -3.22
CA ILE A 83 -16.43 -54.54 -4.63
C ILE A 83 -17.49 -55.42 -5.32
N ALA A 84 -18.38 -54.84 -6.15
CA ALA A 84 -18.91 -55.51 -7.34
C ALA A 84 -19.59 -54.51 -8.28
N ALA A 85 -19.00 -54.35 -9.46
CA ALA A 85 -19.56 -53.69 -10.61
C ALA A 85 -20.68 -54.54 -11.26
N TYR A 86 -21.66 -53.88 -11.87
CA TYR A 86 -22.39 -54.43 -13.01
C TYR A 86 -22.59 -53.34 -14.05
N ALA A 87 -22.15 -53.64 -15.26
CA ALA A 87 -22.22 -52.78 -16.44
C ALA A 87 -23.23 -53.36 -17.45
N ALA A 88 -23.87 -52.44 -18.19
CA ALA A 88 -24.43 -52.58 -19.55
C ALA A 88 -25.65 -53.53 -19.73
N ASN A 89 -26.58 -53.34 -20.67
CA ASN A 89 -26.68 -52.43 -21.81
C ASN A 89 -28.14 -52.36 -22.33
N ALA A 90 -28.47 -51.19 -22.89
CA ALA A 90 -29.27 -50.92 -24.11
C ALA A 90 -30.59 -51.67 -24.44
N SER A 91 -31.61 -50.86 -24.74
CA SER A 91 -32.54 -51.10 -25.86
C SER A 91 -32.94 -49.78 -26.52
N ALA A 92 -33.15 -49.82 -27.83
CA ALA A 92 -33.09 -48.70 -28.77
C ALA A 92 -34.46 -48.28 -29.34
N GLY A 93 -34.63 -46.95 -29.54
CA GLY A 93 -35.39 -46.26 -30.61
C GLY A 93 -36.93 -46.34 -30.66
N PRO A 94 -37.63 -45.50 -31.47
CA PRO A 94 -37.11 -44.57 -32.49
C PRO A 94 -37.70 -43.12 -32.51
N ALA A 95 -36.96 -42.26 -33.24
CA ALA A 95 -37.29 -41.09 -34.07
C ALA A 95 -38.53 -40.19 -33.83
N GLY A 96 -38.28 -38.88 -33.72
CA GLY A 96 -39.23 -37.78 -33.94
C GLY A 96 -38.52 -36.42 -34.01
N SER A 97 -38.83 -35.63 -35.03
CA SER A 97 -38.02 -34.54 -35.60
C SER A 97 -37.92 -33.23 -34.81
N ALA A 98 -36.74 -32.59 -34.95
CA ALA A 98 -36.40 -31.16 -35.03
C ALA A 98 -37.27 -30.11 -34.30
N MET A 99 -36.63 -29.38 -33.35
CA MET A 99 -36.59 -27.91 -33.37
C MET A 99 -35.27 -27.39 -32.79
N ASP A 100 -34.74 -26.41 -33.49
CA ASP A 100 -33.56 -25.60 -33.24
C ASP A 100 -33.69 -24.79 -31.93
N ALA A 101 -32.69 -24.90 -31.06
CA ALA A 101 -32.41 -23.93 -30.02
C ALA A 101 -30.92 -23.98 -29.71
N THR A 102 -30.19 -23.10 -30.37
CA THR A 102 -28.79 -22.76 -30.07
C THR A 102 -28.69 -22.24 -28.63
N THR A 103 -28.41 -23.13 -27.67
CA THR A 103 -27.84 -22.75 -26.37
C THR A 103 -26.33 -22.79 -26.48
N THR A 104 -25.74 -21.64 -26.76
CA THR A 104 -24.34 -21.36 -26.44
C THR A 104 -24.14 -21.52 -24.94
N GLY A 105 -23.69 -22.71 -24.53
CA GLY A 105 -23.10 -22.94 -23.23
C GLY A 105 -21.86 -22.06 -23.13
N SER A 106 -22.00 -20.88 -22.53
CA SER A 106 -20.85 -20.15 -22.02
C SER A 106 -20.23 -21.04 -20.96
N ALA A 107 -19.10 -21.65 -21.31
CA ALA A 107 -18.17 -22.22 -20.35
C ALA A 107 -17.92 -21.15 -19.30
N SER A 108 -18.46 -21.35 -18.11
CA SER A 108 -18.00 -20.64 -16.93
C SER A 108 -16.52 -20.98 -16.81
N THR A 109 -15.64 -20.05 -17.18
CA THR A 109 -14.28 -20.04 -16.71
C THR A 109 -14.37 -20.07 -15.20
N GLY A 110 -14.18 -21.27 -14.64
CA GLY A 110 -14.09 -21.46 -13.21
C GLY A 110 -13.01 -20.51 -12.73
N SER A 111 -13.44 -19.49 -12.00
CA SER A 111 -12.54 -18.68 -11.21
C SER A 111 -11.89 -19.67 -10.26
N THR A 112 -10.66 -20.08 -10.56
CA THR A 112 -9.81 -20.77 -9.60
C THR A 112 -9.58 -19.77 -8.49
N ALA A 113 -10.48 -19.77 -7.51
CA ALA A 113 -10.25 -19.12 -6.25
C ALA A 113 -8.95 -19.75 -5.74
N THR A 114 -7.88 -18.95 -5.74
CA THR A 114 -6.64 -19.29 -5.04
C THR A 114 -7.06 -19.79 -3.67
N PRO A 115 -6.60 -20.97 -3.20
CA PRO A 115 -7.02 -21.43 -1.89
C PRO A 115 -6.67 -20.32 -0.91
N GLN A 116 -7.68 -19.76 -0.23
CA GLN A 116 -7.56 -18.60 0.66
C GLN A 116 -6.68 -18.88 1.90
N CYS A 117 -6.07 -20.07 1.94
CA CYS A 117 -5.27 -20.63 3.01
C CYS A 117 -4.01 -21.28 2.42
N VAL A 118 -3.26 -20.52 1.63
CA VAL A 118 -1.88 -20.86 1.22
C VAL A 118 -0.97 -19.78 1.77
N LEU A 119 0.17 -20.18 2.33
CA LEU A 119 1.18 -19.23 2.78
C LEU A 119 1.58 -18.31 1.64
N THR A 120 1.36 -17.01 1.84
CA THR A 120 1.81 -15.99 0.89
C THR A 120 3.34 -16.00 0.87
N ALA A 121 3.93 -15.92 -0.32
CA ALA A 121 5.38 -15.90 -0.44
C ALA A 121 5.95 -14.66 0.26
N GLU A 122 7.10 -14.80 0.93
CA GLU A 122 7.80 -13.68 1.56
C GLU A 122 8.71 -12.95 0.57
N GLN A 123 8.90 -11.64 0.78
CA GLN A 123 9.79 -10.79 -0.02
C GLN A 123 10.67 -9.92 0.87
N ILE A 124 11.67 -9.27 0.26
CA ILE A 124 12.52 -8.28 0.92
C ILE A 124 11.67 -7.11 1.47
N SER A 125 12.05 -6.59 2.65
CA SER A 125 11.50 -5.34 3.19
C SER A 125 11.96 -4.17 2.31
N GLY A 126 13.16 -4.27 1.73
CA GLY A 126 13.79 -3.19 1.01
C GLY A 126 14.30 -2.10 1.96
N PRO A 127 15.00 -1.09 1.43
CA PRO A 127 15.85 -0.22 2.24
C PRO A 127 15.09 0.83 3.06
N TYR A 128 13.76 0.90 2.93
CA TYR A 128 12.94 2.02 3.40
C TYR A 128 11.89 1.65 4.44
N TYR A 129 12.01 0.49 5.09
CA TYR A 129 11.19 0.16 6.26
C TYR A 129 11.62 1.03 7.45
N LEU A 130 10.63 1.53 8.20
CA LEU A 130 10.82 2.28 9.43
C LEU A 130 10.02 1.57 10.53
N GLU A 131 10.62 1.40 11.69
CA GLU A 131 9.94 0.85 12.86
C GLU A 131 9.04 1.91 13.52
N ASP A 132 8.14 1.47 14.40
CA ASP A 132 7.28 2.33 15.21
C ASP A 132 6.36 3.26 14.42
N GLU A 133 5.85 2.78 13.29
CA GLU A 133 4.89 3.51 12.48
C GLU A 133 3.56 3.74 13.18
N LYS A 134 2.86 4.81 12.75
CA LYS A 134 1.62 5.25 13.37
C LYS A 134 0.47 4.28 13.07
N VAL A 135 -0.24 3.86 14.10
CA VAL A 135 -1.52 3.15 13.98
C VAL A 135 -2.58 4.12 13.46
N ARG A 136 -3.01 3.94 12.19
CA ARG A 136 -4.01 4.79 11.51
C ARG A 136 -4.49 4.17 10.20
N SER A 137 -5.78 4.38 9.90
CA SER A 137 -6.36 3.94 8.63
C SER A 137 -6.07 4.91 7.48
N ASN A 138 -6.14 6.24 7.70
CA ASN A 138 -5.77 7.20 6.65
C ASN A 138 -4.28 7.54 6.73
N ILE A 139 -3.52 7.06 5.75
CA ILE A 139 -2.08 7.26 5.65
C ILE A 139 -1.70 8.33 4.62
N THR A 140 -2.67 8.91 3.90
CA THR A 140 -2.39 9.81 2.76
C THR A 140 -1.54 11.03 3.11
N GLU A 141 -1.77 11.64 4.27
CA GLU A 141 -1.23 12.96 4.64
C GLU A 141 -1.36 14.02 3.53
N GLY A 142 -2.43 13.92 2.73
CA GLY A 142 -2.70 14.85 1.62
C GLY A 142 -1.79 14.67 0.40
N ARG A 143 -0.99 13.60 0.29
CA ARG A 143 -0.22 13.32 -0.93
C ARG A 143 -1.17 13.22 -2.14
N PRO A 144 -0.86 13.91 -3.26
CA PRO A 144 -1.67 13.83 -4.45
C PRO A 144 -1.52 12.48 -5.14
N GLY A 145 -2.62 11.93 -5.66
CA GLY A 145 -2.65 10.66 -6.37
C GLY A 145 -4.08 10.16 -6.61
N VAL A 146 -4.21 9.04 -7.31
CA VAL A 146 -5.48 8.33 -7.46
C VAL A 146 -5.86 7.72 -6.11
N PRO A 147 -7.01 8.05 -5.49
CA PRO A 147 -7.39 7.48 -4.21
C PRO A 147 -7.51 5.96 -4.25
N LEU A 148 -6.99 5.27 -3.24
CA LEU A 148 -7.08 3.82 -3.09
C LEU A 148 -7.56 3.48 -1.67
N ALA A 149 -8.70 2.81 -1.57
CA ALA A 149 -9.12 2.13 -0.35
C ALA A 149 -8.62 0.68 -0.42
N MET A 150 -7.59 0.35 0.37
CA MET A 150 -6.92 -0.95 0.33
C MET A 150 -7.32 -1.79 1.55
N THR A 151 -7.81 -3.01 1.32
CA THR A 151 -8.12 -3.97 2.38
C THR A 151 -7.20 -5.18 2.28
N PHE A 152 -6.55 -5.51 3.40
CA PHE A 152 -5.79 -6.74 3.58
C PHE A 152 -6.60 -7.67 4.49
N GLN A 153 -6.90 -8.88 4.02
CA GLN A 153 -7.47 -9.92 4.87
C GLN A 153 -6.34 -10.89 5.26
N VAL A 154 -6.10 -11.06 6.56
CA VAL A 154 -5.09 -11.98 7.07
C VAL A 154 -5.77 -13.26 7.53
N VAL A 155 -5.27 -14.40 7.03
CA VAL A 155 -5.76 -15.74 7.35
C VAL A 155 -4.60 -16.55 7.93
N ASP A 156 -4.86 -17.22 9.05
CA ASP A 156 -3.91 -18.18 9.64
C ASP A 156 -3.86 -19.44 8.77
N THR A 157 -2.69 -19.76 8.23
CA THR A 157 -2.45 -20.92 7.36
C THR A 157 -2.54 -22.26 8.08
N LYS A 158 -2.41 -22.29 9.40
CA LYS A 158 -2.55 -23.53 10.21
C LYS A 158 -4.00 -23.91 10.43
N THR A 159 -4.88 -22.91 10.56
CA THR A 159 -6.30 -23.12 10.89
C THR A 159 -7.26 -22.77 9.75
N CYS A 160 -6.78 -22.07 8.73
CA CYS A 160 -7.55 -21.49 7.62
C CYS A 160 -8.68 -20.55 8.09
N LYS A 161 -8.49 -19.89 9.24
CA LYS A 161 -9.43 -18.92 9.81
C LYS A 161 -8.87 -17.51 9.73
N PRO A 162 -9.74 -16.49 9.67
CA PRO A 162 -9.28 -15.12 9.81
C PRO A 162 -8.46 -14.91 11.09
N LEU A 163 -7.38 -14.14 10.99
CA LEU A 163 -6.47 -13.84 12.09
C LEU A 163 -6.77 -12.43 12.64
N PRO A 164 -7.57 -12.29 13.71
CA PRO A 164 -7.84 -10.99 14.33
C PRO A 164 -6.64 -10.48 15.13
N ASN A 165 -6.59 -9.17 15.34
CA ASN A 165 -5.55 -8.47 16.12
C ASN A 165 -4.12 -8.63 15.59
N ALA A 166 -3.95 -9.07 14.34
CA ALA A 166 -2.68 -8.97 13.64
C ALA A 166 -2.48 -7.51 13.20
N ALA A 167 -1.30 -6.95 13.44
CA ALA A 167 -0.98 -5.60 13.00
C ALA A 167 -0.40 -5.67 11.58
N VAL A 168 -1.16 -5.18 10.61
CA VAL A 168 -0.70 -4.98 9.23
C VAL A 168 -0.02 -3.63 9.16
N ASP A 169 1.29 -3.62 8.95
CA ASP A 169 2.10 -2.42 8.72
C ASP A 169 2.37 -2.29 7.22
N ILE A 170 2.02 -1.15 6.62
CA ILE A 170 2.27 -0.88 5.21
C ILE A 170 3.04 0.41 4.99
N TRP A 171 3.88 0.40 3.95
CA TRP A 171 4.54 1.59 3.42
C TRP A 171 4.66 1.52 1.90
N HIS A 172 4.59 2.67 1.24
CA HIS A 172 4.84 2.77 -0.19
C HIS A 172 5.29 4.18 -0.60
N CYS A 173 5.85 4.29 -1.80
CA CYS A 173 6.17 5.57 -2.40
C CYS A 173 4.93 6.37 -2.78
N ASP A 174 5.07 7.68 -2.86
CA ASP A 174 4.06 8.52 -3.48
C ASP A 174 4.00 8.34 -5.01
N ALA A 175 3.12 9.11 -5.66
CA ALA A 175 2.91 9.06 -7.10
C ALA A 175 4.15 9.40 -7.94
N GLY A 176 5.17 10.04 -7.36
CA GLY A 176 6.45 10.35 -8.02
C GLY A 176 7.60 9.44 -7.57
N GLY A 177 7.32 8.35 -6.85
CA GLY A 177 8.33 7.38 -6.44
C GLY A 177 9.05 7.67 -5.12
N VAL A 178 8.69 8.77 -4.43
CA VAL A 178 9.40 9.19 -3.21
C VAL A 178 8.79 8.55 -1.97
N TYR A 179 9.64 8.02 -1.09
CA TYR A 179 9.24 7.48 0.22
C TYR A 179 9.34 8.53 1.32
N ALA A 180 8.35 8.58 2.21
CA ALA A 180 8.43 9.37 3.44
C ALA A 180 9.57 8.85 4.32
N GLY A 181 10.30 9.73 5.01
CA GLY A 181 11.53 9.39 5.72
C GLY A 181 12.77 9.41 4.81
N TYR A 182 12.60 9.41 3.48
CA TYR A 182 13.70 9.27 2.52
C TYR A 182 13.62 10.31 1.40
N THR A 183 13.05 11.49 1.63
CA THR A 183 12.77 12.45 0.54
C THR A 183 14.01 13.10 -0.07
N ALA A 184 15.19 12.97 0.55
CA ALA A 184 16.44 13.41 -0.06
C ALA A 184 17.05 12.36 -1.02
N ILE A 185 16.47 11.15 -1.11
CA ILE A 185 16.89 10.11 -2.04
C ILE A 185 16.09 10.24 -3.33
N SER A 186 16.81 10.34 -4.46
CA SER A 186 16.18 10.38 -5.79
C SER A 186 15.49 9.05 -6.09
N PRO A 187 14.21 9.06 -6.53
CA PRO A 187 13.52 7.84 -6.96
C PRO A 187 14.01 7.33 -8.33
N ASP A 188 14.79 8.13 -9.06
CA ASP A 188 15.22 7.84 -10.43
C ASP A 188 16.65 7.31 -10.53
N GLU A 189 17.35 7.21 -9.41
CA GLU A 189 18.70 6.68 -9.32
C GLU A 189 18.70 5.23 -8.82
N PRO A 190 19.65 4.39 -9.26
CA PRO A 190 19.80 3.05 -8.75
C PRO A 190 20.13 3.06 -7.25
N TYR A 191 19.59 2.06 -6.55
CA TYR A 191 19.93 1.81 -5.16
C TYR A 191 21.43 1.56 -4.99
N ASP A 192 22.04 2.27 -4.03
CA ASP A 192 23.45 2.14 -3.67
C ASP A 192 23.58 1.29 -2.38
N PRO A 193 23.90 -0.01 -2.50
CA PRO A 193 23.99 -0.90 -1.34
C PRO A 193 25.17 -0.56 -0.42
N SER A 194 26.12 0.28 -0.83
CA SER A 194 27.24 0.70 0.03
C SER A 194 26.80 1.64 1.16
N LYS A 195 25.59 2.20 1.07
CA LYS A 195 24.99 3.09 2.07
C LYS A 195 24.11 2.35 3.08
N ALA A 196 23.98 1.03 2.93
CA ALA A 196 23.09 0.20 3.72
C ALA A 196 23.77 -0.36 4.97
N ASP A 197 22.99 -0.59 6.02
CA ASP A 197 23.38 -1.39 7.17
C ASP A 197 23.38 -2.90 6.85
N GLU A 198 23.66 -3.72 7.88
CA GLU A 198 23.70 -5.18 7.76
C GLU A 198 22.35 -5.81 7.35
N ASN A 199 21.24 -5.10 7.59
CA ASN A 199 19.89 -5.49 7.23
C ASN A 199 19.44 -4.87 5.91
N GLY A 200 20.35 -4.24 5.15
CA GLY A 200 20.04 -3.63 3.86
C GLY A 200 19.21 -2.35 3.96
N HIS A 201 19.08 -1.74 5.14
CA HIS A 201 18.40 -0.47 5.33
C HIS A 201 19.37 0.70 5.23
N VAL A 202 18.91 1.81 4.64
CA VAL A 202 19.68 3.05 4.62
C VAL A 202 19.17 3.99 5.72
N PRO A 203 20.02 4.88 6.27
CA PRO A 203 19.58 5.88 7.22
C PRO A 203 18.47 6.75 6.64
N ASN A 204 17.47 7.09 7.46
CA ASN A 204 16.43 8.03 7.07
C ASN A 204 17.02 9.44 6.87
N THR A 205 16.42 10.19 5.96
CA THR A 205 16.83 11.55 5.58
C THR A 205 15.93 12.64 6.18
N ASP A 206 14.75 12.26 6.68
CA ASP A 206 13.79 13.14 7.35
C ASP A 206 12.80 12.36 8.24
N GLU A 207 11.86 13.09 8.86
CA GLU A 207 10.84 12.54 9.77
C GLU A 207 9.42 12.49 9.15
N ARG A 208 9.29 12.62 7.83
CA ARG A 208 7.95 12.59 7.18
C ARG A 208 7.39 11.18 7.26
N THR A 209 6.07 11.08 7.45
CA THR A 209 5.39 9.80 7.65
C THR A 209 4.32 9.47 6.61
N PHE A 210 4.14 10.28 5.56
CA PHE A 210 3.08 10.03 4.58
C PHE A 210 3.16 8.62 3.98
N LEU A 211 2.00 8.02 3.67
CA LEU A 211 1.86 6.73 3.02
C LEU A 211 2.51 5.56 3.81
N ARG A 212 2.60 5.73 5.13
CA ARG A 212 3.00 4.72 6.11
C ARG A 212 1.95 4.57 7.20
N GLY A 213 1.70 3.36 7.66
CA GLY A 213 0.89 3.17 8.86
C GLY A 213 0.49 1.73 9.13
N VAL A 214 0.00 1.56 10.36
CA VAL A 214 -0.38 0.27 10.92
C VAL A 214 -1.89 0.21 11.14
N GLN A 215 -2.51 -0.93 10.86
CA GLN A 215 -3.89 -1.23 11.24
C GLN A 215 -3.97 -2.65 11.82
N LEU A 216 -4.71 -2.79 12.92
CA LEU A 216 -5.04 -4.10 13.44
C LEU A 216 -6.17 -4.71 12.61
N THR A 217 -6.07 -6.00 12.35
CA THR A 217 -7.13 -6.78 11.74
C THR A 217 -8.32 -6.93 12.68
N ASP A 218 -9.53 -6.81 12.14
CA ASP A 218 -10.75 -7.02 12.90
C ASP A 218 -11.09 -8.53 13.08
N ARG A 219 -12.31 -8.83 13.58
CA ARG A 219 -12.78 -10.21 13.76
C ARG A 219 -12.83 -11.04 12.48
N HIS A 220 -12.87 -10.40 11.32
CA HIS A 220 -12.87 -11.03 9.99
C HIS A 220 -11.47 -11.07 9.38
N GLY A 221 -10.44 -10.72 10.16
CA GLY A 221 -9.06 -10.67 9.72
C GLY A 221 -8.77 -9.46 8.83
N GLU A 222 -9.64 -8.45 8.78
CA GLU A 222 -9.53 -7.36 7.81
C GLU A 222 -8.89 -6.11 8.41
N ALA A 223 -7.88 -5.56 7.71
CA ALA A 223 -7.27 -4.27 7.96
C ALA A 223 -7.43 -3.36 6.73
N THR A 224 -8.06 -2.20 6.90
CA THR A 224 -8.36 -1.26 5.80
C THR A 224 -7.63 0.07 5.93
N PHE A 225 -7.03 0.49 4.82
CA PHE A 225 -6.31 1.76 4.68
C PHE A 225 -6.94 2.67 3.63
N LYS A 226 -6.91 3.98 3.89
CA LYS A 226 -7.13 5.03 2.90
C LYS A 226 -5.76 5.57 2.48
N THR A 227 -5.41 5.36 1.22
CA THR A 227 -4.14 5.76 0.63
C THR A 227 -4.32 6.27 -0.81
N ILE A 228 -3.23 6.43 -1.55
CA ILE A 228 -3.22 6.64 -3.00
C ILE A 228 -2.62 5.40 -3.70
N PHE A 229 -2.96 5.20 -4.97
CA PHE A 229 -2.25 4.23 -5.82
C PHE A 229 -0.75 4.59 -5.87
N PRO A 230 0.18 3.66 -5.60
CA PRO A 230 1.60 4.01 -5.52
C PRO A 230 2.17 4.41 -6.89
N GLY A 231 3.24 5.19 -6.88
CA GLY A 231 4.05 5.44 -8.06
C GLY A 231 4.97 4.26 -8.39
N TRP A 232 6.13 4.58 -8.95
CA TRP A 232 7.22 3.63 -9.16
C TRP A 232 8.54 4.34 -8.88
N TYR A 233 9.63 3.59 -8.82
CA TYR A 233 10.98 4.12 -8.74
C TYR A 233 11.91 3.23 -9.56
N TYR A 234 13.14 3.68 -9.75
CA TYR A 234 14.11 3.04 -10.62
C TYR A 234 14.19 1.53 -10.40
N GLY A 235 14.01 0.77 -11.48
CA GLY A 235 14.19 -0.68 -11.50
C GLY A 235 13.05 -1.49 -10.85
N ARG A 236 11.94 -0.86 -10.46
CA ARG A 236 10.82 -1.54 -9.79
C ARG A 236 9.48 -1.30 -10.46
N THR A 237 8.60 -2.29 -10.33
CA THR A 237 7.16 -2.14 -10.64
C THR A 237 6.43 -1.42 -9.51
N THR A 238 5.17 -1.05 -9.72
CA THR A 238 4.33 -0.44 -8.68
C THR A 238 3.95 -1.49 -7.62
N HIS A 239 4.16 -1.15 -6.34
CA HIS A 239 3.92 -2.06 -5.22
C HIS A 239 3.60 -1.32 -3.91
N ILE A 240 3.04 -2.05 -2.96
CA ILE A 240 2.96 -1.66 -1.54
C ILE A 240 3.72 -2.70 -0.74
N HIS A 241 4.62 -2.27 0.14
CA HIS A 241 5.27 -3.17 1.08
C HIS A 241 4.36 -3.44 2.27
N LEU A 242 4.53 -4.60 2.89
CA LEU A 242 3.86 -4.92 4.13
C LEU A 242 4.71 -5.77 5.07
N LYS A 243 4.49 -5.57 6.36
CA LYS A 243 4.77 -6.55 7.41
C LYS A 243 3.47 -6.90 8.13
N VAL A 244 3.35 -8.15 8.56
CA VAL A 244 2.30 -8.58 9.50
C VAL A 244 2.99 -8.89 10.81
N HIS A 245 2.63 -8.16 11.86
CA HIS A 245 3.08 -8.41 13.22
C HIS A 245 1.99 -9.12 14.02
N TYR A 246 2.39 -9.96 14.97
CA TYR A 246 1.47 -10.70 15.83
C TYR A 246 1.96 -10.78 17.27
N GLY A 247 1.05 -10.98 18.23
CA GLY A 247 1.37 -11.16 19.64
C GLY A 247 1.65 -9.90 20.46
N GLY A 248 1.64 -8.71 19.84
CA GLY A 248 1.81 -7.41 20.50
C GLY A 248 0.52 -6.62 20.71
N GLU A 249 0.66 -5.37 21.13
CA GLU A 249 -0.45 -4.48 21.47
C GLU A 249 -0.24 -3.03 21.00
N VAL A 250 -1.31 -2.24 20.99
CA VAL A 250 -1.23 -0.81 20.68
C VAL A 250 -0.87 -0.05 21.95
N GLU A 251 0.28 0.63 21.93
CA GLU A 251 0.70 1.56 22.96
C GLU A 251 0.70 2.98 22.40
N GLY A 252 -0.20 3.83 22.92
CA GLY A 252 -0.37 5.20 22.44
C GLY A 252 -0.80 5.26 20.97
N ARG A 253 0.15 5.57 20.08
CA ARG A 253 -0.08 5.68 18.63
C ARG A 253 0.71 4.66 17.80
N THR A 254 1.40 3.73 18.45
CA THR A 254 2.29 2.74 17.82
C THR A 254 1.91 1.33 18.23
N TYR A 255 2.37 0.33 17.49
CA TYR A 255 2.24 -1.08 17.86
C TYR A 255 3.55 -1.57 18.48
N LYS A 256 3.48 -2.28 19.60
CA LYS A 256 4.63 -2.69 20.42
C LYS A 256 4.56 -4.16 20.82
N ASP A 257 5.71 -4.71 21.19
CA ASP A 257 5.88 -6.04 21.80
C ASP A 257 5.41 -7.25 20.96
N GLY A 258 5.07 -7.07 19.69
CA GLY A 258 4.80 -8.16 18.75
C GLY A 258 6.04 -8.56 17.96
N HIS A 259 6.00 -9.74 17.34
CA HIS A 259 7.02 -10.19 16.39
C HIS A 259 6.51 -10.07 14.96
N VAL A 260 7.43 -9.93 14.00
CA VAL A 260 7.11 -10.03 12.58
C VAL A 260 6.78 -11.49 12.26
N ALA A 261 5.56 -11.74 11.78
CA ALA A 261 5.09 -13.04 11.32
C ALA A 261 5.19 -13.22 9.80
N HIS A 262 5.22 -12.12 9.05
CA HIS A 262 5.33 -12.14 7.59
C HIS A 262 5.90 -10.82 7.06
N THR A 263 6.82 -10.88 6.10
CA THR A 263 7.27 -9.72 5.31
C THR A 263 7.01 -9.97 3.83
N GLY A 264 6.36 -9.02 3.16
CA GLY A 264 5.95 -9.19 1.78
C GLY A 264 5.75 -7.89 1.01
N GLN A 265 5.39 -8.03 -0.25
CA GLN A 265 4.98 -6.94 -1.11
C GLN A 265 3.75 -7.35 -1.91
N VAL A 266 2.84 -6.41 -2.14
CA VAL A 266 1.68 -6.60 -3.01
C VAL A 266 1.82 -5.75 -4.27
N PHE A 267 1.35 -6.30 -5.37
CA PHE A 267 1.58 -5.81 -6.71
C PHE A 267 0.26 -5.55 -7.44
N PHE A 268 0.34 -4.78 -8.53
CA PHE A 268 -0.83 -4.36 -9.29
C PHE A 268 -0.70 -4.76 -10.75
N ALA A 269 -1.82 -5.15 -11.36
CA ALA A 269 -1.85 -5.54 -12.77
C ALA A 269 -1.29 -4.42 -13.67
N ASP A 270 -0.43 -4.79 -14.61
CA ASP A 270 0.26 -3.84 -15.49
C ASP A 270 -0.70 -2.95 -16.28
N GLU A 271 -1.84 -3.49 -16.71
CA GLU A 271 -2.90 -2.73 -17.39
C GLU A 271 -3.41 -1.55 -16.55
N VAL A 272 -3.65 -1.78 -15.26
CA VAL A 272 -4.15 -0.74 -14.35
C VAL A 272 -3.05 0.28 -14.04
N ALA A 273 -1.85 -0.20 -13.75
CA ALA A 273 -0.70 0.67 -13.48
C ALA A 273 -0.38 1.57 -14.70
N ASP A 274 -0.45 1.04 -15.93
CA ASP A 274 -0.25 1.79 -17.17
C ASP A 274 -1.33 2.84 -17.41
N ALA A 275 -2.58 2.54 -17.06
CA ALA A 275 -3.66 3.51 -17.17
C ALA A 275 -3.48 4.66 -16.17
N ILE A 276 -3.05 4.37 -14.95
CA ILE A 276 -2.84 5.36 -13.89
C ILE A 276 -1.59 6.20 -14.13
N ALA A 277 -0.51 5.61 -14.67
CA ALA A 277 0.72 6.33 -15.00
C ALA A 277 0.51 7.52 -15.96
N LYS A 278 -0.59 7.51 -16.73
CA LYS A 278 -0.98 8.59 -17.66
C LYS A 278 -1.77 9.72 -17.00
N LEU A 279 -2.15 9.59 -15.73
CA LEU A 279 -2.93 10.57 -15.00
C LEU A 279 -2.02 11.50 -14.19
N ASP A 280 -2.50 12.70 -13.88
CA ASP A 280 -1.86 13.53 -12.86
C ASP A 280 -1.98 12.90 -11.47
N PRO A 281 -0.93 13.00 -10.61
CA PRO A 281 0.37 13.60 -10.89
C PRO A 281 1.40 12.61 -11.49
N TYR A 282 1.06 11.33 -11.65
CA TYR A 282 1.96 10.26 -12.10
C TYR A 282 2.64 10.56 -13.45
N ALA A 283 1.91 11.16 -14.40
CA ALA A 283 2.44 11.53 -15.71
C ALA A 283 3.60 12.54 -15.66
N LYS A 284 3.82 13.19 -14.51
CA LYS A 284 4.94 14.12 -14.30
C LYS A 284 6.23 13.41 -13.91
N HIS A 285 6.16 12.12 -13.56
CA HIS A 285 7.34 11.32 -13.25
C HIS A 285 7.96 10.82 -14.56
N THR A 286 9.04 11.48 -15.00
CA THR A 286 9.67 11.20 -16.30
C THR A 286 11.12 10.71 -16.22
N GLY A 287 11.69 10.59 -15.01
CA GLY A 287 13.11 10.23 -14.83
C GLY A 287 13.38 8.76 -15.12
N SER A 288 12.70 7.86 -14.41
CA SER A 288 12.77 6.41 -14.61
C SER A 288 11.48 5.85 -15.21
N GLN A 289 11.60 4.76 -15.98
CA GLN A 289 10.46 4.02 -16.50
C GLN A 289 10.00 2.95 -15.52
N ARG A 290 8.69 2.77 -15.41
CA ARG A 290 8.10 1.69 -14.60
C ARG A 290 8.42 0.33 -15.22
N VAL A 291 8.98 -0.57 -14.42
CA VAL A 291 9.24 -1.96 -14.82
C VAL A 291 7.94 -2.77 -14.79
N LYS A 292 7.74 -3.71 -15.72
CA LYS A 292 6.56 -4.59 -15.73
C LYS A 292 6.66 -5.70 -14.70
N LEU A 293 5.53 -6.30 -14.33
CA LEU A 293 5.50 -7.41 -13.35
C LEU A 293 6.42 -8.57 -13.74
N ALA A 294 6.47 -8.91 -15.03
CA ALA A 294 7.29 -10.00 -15.56
C ALA A 294 8.80 -9.70 -15.57
N GLU A 295 9.19 -8.44 -15.40
CA GLU A 295 10.58 -7.99 -15.44
C GLU A 295 11.11 -7.69 -14.03
N ASP A 296 10.23 -7.30 -13.11
CA ASP A 296 10.58 -7.03 -11.71
C ASP A 296 10.92 -8.34 -10.97
N HIS A 297 12.14 -8.41 -10.45
CA HIS A 297 12.66 -9.61 -9.79
C HIS A 297 11.93 -9.97 -8.49
N VAL A 298 11.41 -8.98 -7.77
CA VAL A 298 10.64 -9.19 -6.54
C VAL A 298 9.23 -9.67 -6.89
N ALA A 299 8.58 -9.03 -7.86
CA ALA A 299 7.24 -9.42 -8.32
C ALA A 299 7.22 -10.86 -8.88
N ARG A 300 8.24 -11.23 -9.66
CA ARG A 300 8.40 -12.61 -10.16
C ARG A 300 8.51 -13.63 -9.03
N SER A 301 9.20 -13.29 -7.94
CA SER A 301 9.36 -14.18 -6.78
C SER A 301 8.08 -14.30 -5.93
N ALA A 302 7.23 -13.27 -5.92
CA ALA A 302 6.00 -13.25 -5.14
C ALA A 302 4.88 -14.09 -5.77
N GLY A 303 4.81 -14.12 -7.10
CA GLY A 303 3.80 -14.87 -7.84
C GLY A 303 2.40 -14.24 -7.78
N ALA A 304 1.43 -14.94 -8.37
CA ALA A 304 0.08 -14.40 -8.61
C ALA A 304 -0.74 -14.15 -7.32
N ALA A 305 -0.41 -14.81 -6.21
CA ALA A 305 -1.10 -14.64 -4.93
C ALA A 305 -0.87 -13.24 -4.31
N SER A 306 0.19 -12.53 -4.74
CA SER A 306 0.50 -11.17 -4.29
C SER A 306 -0.10 -10.08 -5.19
N LEU A 307 -0.95 -10.43 -6.17
CA LEU A 307 -1.65 -9.46 -7.02
C LEU A 307 -2.93 -8.96 -6.35
N VAL A 308 -3.03 -7.65 -6.20
CA VAL A 308 -4.22 -6.99 -5.65
C VAL A 308 -5.38 -7.07 -6.63
N THR A 309 -6.55 -7.48 -6.14
CA THR A 309 -7.80 -7.35 -6.90
C THR A 309 -8.30 -5.92 -6.80
N LEU A 310 -8.43 -5.23 -7.93
CA LEU A 310 -8.87 -3.84 -7.99
C LEU A 310 -10.26 -3.70 -8.59
N LYS A 311 -11.02 -2.72 -8.08
CA LYS A 311 -12.28 -2.25 -8.70
C LYS A 311 -12.28 -0.73 -8.73
N GLN A 312 -12.71 -0.16 -9.86
CA GLN A 312 -12.91 1.29 -9.96
C GLN A 312 -14.14 1.72 -9.15
N VAL A 313 -13.99 2.78 -8.36
CA VAL A 313 -15.11 3.39 -7.63
C VAL A 313 -16.16 3.91 -8.62
N LYS A 314 -15.70 4.49 -9.74
CA LYS A 314 -16.55 4.85 -10.88
C LYS A 314 -16.03 4.14 -12.14
N PRO A 315 -16.82 3.25 -12.75
CA PRO A 315 -16.42 2.57 -13.98
C PRO A 315 -15.94 3.53 -15.08
N GLY A 316 -14.87 3.15 -15.76
CA GLY A 316 -14.20 3.93 -16.80
C GLY A 316 -13.39 5.14 -16.30
N THR A 317 -13.31 5.39 -14.98
CA THR A 317 -12.68 6.62 -14.46
C THR A 317 -11.72 6.34 -13.30
N TYR A 318 -10.49 5.91 -13.59
CA TYR A 318 -9.45 5.67 -12.59
C TYR A 318 -9.18 6.88 -11.67
N SER A 319 -9.29 8.12 -12.18
CA SER A 319 -9.08 9.34 -11.38
C SER A 319 -10.10 9.54 -10.25
N LYS A 320 -11.21 8.79 -10.22
CA LYS A 320 -12.18 8.79 -9.10
C LYS A 320 -11.84 7.80 -8.00
N GLY A 321 -10.78 7.03 -8.18
CA GLY A 321 -10.26 6.11 -7.17
C GLY A 321 -10.65 4.66 -7.38
N LEU A 322 -10.04 3.82 -6.54
CA LEU A 322 -10.10 2.38 -6.58
C LEU A 322 -10.41 1.82 -5.19
N THR A 323 -11.05 0.65 -5.15
CA THR A 323 -10.99 -0.25 -4.00
C THR A 323 -10.06 -1.41 -4.36
N GLY A 324 -9.14 -1.75 -3.47
CA GLY A 324 -8.23 -2.90 -3.60
C GLY A 324 -8.46 -3.90 -2.47
N SER A 325 -8.36 -5.19 -2.79
CA SER A 325 -8.44 -6.26 -1.79
C SER A 325 -7.45 -7.37 -2.09
N ILE A 326 -6.88 -7.95 -1.04
CA ILE A 326 -6.01 -9.13 -1.12
C ILE A 326 -6.13 -9.99 0.14
N VAL A 327 -5.98 -11.30 0.00
CA VAL A 327 -5.90 -12.25 1.12
C VAL A 327 -4.43 -12.63 1.32
N LEU A 328 -3.96 -12.52 2.56
CA LEU A 328 -2.62 -12.90 3.00
C LEU A 328 -2.73 -14.15 3.86
N GLY A 329 -2.17 -15.26 3.40
CA GLY A 329 -1.98 -16.44 4.24
C GLY A 329 -0.70 -16.27 5.05
N VAL A 330 -0.82 -16.25 6.37
CA VAL A 330 0.28 -16.04 7.32
C VAL A 330 0.39 -17.22 8.27
N ASP A 331 1.60 -17.60 8.67
CA ASP A 331 1.82 -18.42 9.86
C ASP A 331 2.07 -17.47 11.04
N PRO A 332 1.15 -17.38 12.04
CA PRO A 332 1.28 -16.43 13.14
C PRO A 332 2.48 -16.70 14.06
N ASP A 333 3.02 -17.92 14.06
CA ASP A 333 4.18 -18.29 14.89
C ASP A 333 5.52 -18.15 14.13
N ALA A 334 5.49 -17.79 12.85
CA ALA A 334 6.70 -17.60 12.07
C ALA A 334 7.48 -16.38 12.57
N THR A 335 8.81 -16.46 12.48
CA THR A 335 9.74 -15.36 12.78
C THR A 335 10.75 -15.28 11.65
N PRO A 336 10.35 -14.81 10.45
CA PRO A 336 11.27 -14.69 9.32
C PRO A 336 12.44 -13.77 9.68
N PRO A 337 13.65 -14.06 9.17
CA PRO A 337 14.78 -13.16 9.34
C PRO A 337 14.49 -11.81 8.67
N GLU A 338 15.10 -10.73 9.19
CA GLU A 338 15.02 -9.41 8.57
C GLU A 338 15.43 -9.49 7.09
N ALA A 339 14.52 -9.05 6.23
CA ALA A 339 14.56 -9.30 4.81
C ALA A 339 15.42 -8.24 4.09
N GLY A 340 16.68 -8.15 4.49
CA GLY A 340 17.81 -7.60 3.72
C GLY A 340 19.10 -8.40 3.90
N SER A 341 18.99 -9.60 4.49
CA SER A 341 20.05 -10.59 4.55
C SER A 341 20.53 -10.92 3.13
N ARG A 342 21.66 -10.32 2.73
CA ARG A 342 22.45 -10.67 1.55
C ARG A 342 22.45 -12.19 1.36
N PRO A 343 22.20 -12.74 0.15
CA PRO A 343 22.32 -14.18 -0.05
C PRO A 343 23.74 -14.61 0.37
N PRO A 344 23.90 -15.73 1.11
CA PRO A 344 25.22 -16.20 1.50
C PRO A 344 26.10 -16.29 0.26
N GLY A 345 27.28 -15.66 0.34
CA GLY A 345 28.08 -15.26 -0.81
C GLY A 345 28.21 -16.33 -1.89
N GLY A 346 27.65 -16.03 -3.06
CA GLY A 346 28.05 -16.65 -4.32
C GLY A 346 29.42 -16.10 -4.74
N GLY A 347 30.48 -16.56 -4.08
CA GLY A 347 31.85 -16.38 -4.55
C GLY A 347 32.09 -17.24 -5.80
N GLY A 348 31.54 -16.80 -6.94
CA GLY A 348 31.95 -17.30 -8.25
C GLY A 348 33.16 -16.50 -8.74
N PRO A 349 34.21 -17.14 -9.27
CA PRO A 349 35.43 -16.46 -9.68
C PRO A 349 35.13 -15.46 -10.81
N SER A 350 35.64 -14.24 -10.67
CA SER A 350 35.64 -13.23 -11.72
C SER A 350 36.31 -13.79 -12.99
N PRO A 351 35.72 -13.63 -14.19
CA PRO A 351 36.43 -13.97 -15.41
C PRO A 351 37.57 -12.95 -15.59
N SER A 352 38.80 -13.45 -15.51
CA SER A 352 39.98 -12.71 -15.93
C SER A 352 39.82 -12.29 -17.39
N LEU A 353 39.81 -11.00 -17.65
CA LEU A 353 40.05 -10.47 -18.98
C LEU A 353 41.52 -10.75 -19.32
N SER A 354 41.75 -11.73 -20.20
CA SER A 354 43.01 -11.82 -20.94
C SER A 354 42.95 -10.83 -22.09
N SER A 355 44.02 -10.03 -22.20
CA SER A 355 44.40 -9.20 -23.33
C SER A 355 44.41 -9.94 -24.66
#